data_AF-A0A537X9A1-F1
#
_entry.id   AF-A0A537X9A1-F1
#
_cell.length_a   1.000
_cell.length_b   1.000
_cell.length_c   1.000
_cell.angle_alpha   90.00
_cell.angle_beta   90.00
_cell.angle_gamma   90.00
#
_symmetry.space_group_name_H-M   'P 1'
#
loop_
_entity.id
_entity.type
_entity.pdbx_description
1 polymer ?
#
loop_
_entity_poly.entity_id
_entity_poly.type
_entity_poly.pdbx_seq_one_letter_code
_entity_poly.pdbx_strand_id
1 'polypeptide(L)'
;MNSTAAPPASVPAPAEPGPGGLRRFWRPGRRLHAVEGIVLIVVGLLLGAAVIRDVARHVGIEKRAIVDRHTFRAYVHRPKLKKIAIAPPKRGTVDKVCGQSASGAHQRLCLFMGGPAHVRLRQVRGGYYLPLLKPDRYRFRWGCFGSALAHHLCGAPAGRP
;
A
#
# COMPACT_ATOMS: atom_id res chain seq x y z
N MET A 1 -38.11 -62.17 86.15
CA MET A 1 -38.29 -61.80 84.74
C MET A 1 -38.46 -60.30 84.67
N ASN A 2 -37.46 -59.58 84.14
CA ASN A 2 -37.66 -58.29 83.48
C ASN A 2 -36.39 -57.86 82.75
N SER A 3 -36.62 -57.26 81.58
CA SER A 3 -35.76 -57.15 80.41
C SER A 3 -34.52 -56.27 80.57
N THR A 4 -33.43 -56.71 79.97
CA THR A 4 -32.25 -55.91 79.60
C THR A 4 -32.58 -55.10 78.34
N ALA A 5 -32.55 -53.77 78.44
CA ALA A 5 -32.68 -52.85 77.31
C ALA A 5 -31.28 -52.39 76.85
N ALA A 6 -30.99 -52.52 75.55
CA ALA A 6 -29.79 -52.00 74.90
C ALA A 6 -30.04 -50.57 74.37
N PRO A 7 -29.09 -49.62 74.48
CA PRO A 7 -29.21 -48.30 73.87
C PRO A 7 -28.85 -48.32 72.36
N PRO A 8 -29.50 -47.48 71.52
CA PRO A 8 -29.30 -47.48 70.07
C PRO A 8 -28.04 -46.73 69.60
N ALA A 9 -27.58 -47.15 68.42
CA ALA A 9 -26.34 -46.78 67.76
C ALA A 9 -26.26 -45.32 67.29
N SER A 10 -25.03 -44.79 67.34
CA SER A 10 -24.59 -43.47 66.91
C SER A 10 -24.75 -43.26 65.40
N VAL A 11 -25.34 -42.12 65.01
CA VAL A 11 -25.40 -41.65 63.61
C VAL A 11 -24.05 -41.06 63.21
N PRO A 12 -23.44 -41.43 62.06
CA PRO A 12 -22.23 -40.77 61.59
C PRO A 12 -22.54 -39.42 60.95
N ALA A 13 -21.72 -38.41 61.28
CA ALA A 13 -21.77 -37.06 60.73
C ALA A 13 -21.41 -37.03 59.23
N PRO A 14 -21.95 -36.07 58.45
CA PRO A 14 -21.66 -35.96 57.02
C PRO A 14 -20.21 -35.47 56.78
N ALA A 15 -19.50 -36.16 55.88
CA ALA A 15 -18.14 -35.83 55.48
C ALA A 15 -18.10 -34.54 54.63
N GLU A 16 -17.23 -33.60 55.00
CA GLU A 16 -16.96 -32.42 54.18
C GLU A 16 -16.17 -32.77 52.90
N PRO A 17 -16.49 -32.15 51.75
CA PRO A 17 -15.75 -32.35 50.52
C PRO A 17 -14.44 -31.54 50.54
N GLY A 18 -13.29 -32.23 50.55
CA GLY A 18 -11.97 -31.61 50.51
C GLY A 18 -11.67 -30.81 49.23
N PRO A 19 -10.60 -29.98 49.23
CA PRO A 19 -10.31 -28.95 48.22
C PRO A 19 -9.65 -29.52 46.95
N GLY A 20 -10.20 -30.60 46.39
CA GLY A 20 -9.62 -31.32 45.24
C GLY A 20 -10.27 -31.02 43.88
N GLY A 21 -11.32 -30.19 43.82
CA GLY A 21 -12.25 -30.13 42.69
C GLY A 21 -11.89 -29.26 41.48
N LEU A 22 -10.82 -28.45 41.51
CA LEU A 22 -10.63 -27.36 40.52
C LEU A 22 -9.45 -27.52 39.55
N ARG A 23 -8.97 -28.75 39.28
CA ARG A 23 -7.88 -28.96 38.30
C ARG A 23 -8.19 -30.05 37.26
N ARG A 24 -9.41 -30.12 36.74
CA ARG A 24 -9.76 -31.04 35.63
C ARG A 24 -10.55 -30.42 34.48
N PHE A 25 -10.37 -29.13 34.22
CA PHE A 25 -10.87 -28.55 32.98
C PHE A 25 -9.70 -27.93 32.24
N TRP A 26 -9.54 -28.30 30.97
CA TRP A 26 -8.44 -27.96 30.05
C TRP A 26 -7.27 -28.95 29.98
N ARG A 27 -7.55 -30.18 29.55
CA ARG A 27 -6.70 -30.83 28.55
C ARG A 27 -7.28 -30.49 27.18
N PRO A 28 -6.71 -29.54 26.41
CA PRO A 28 -7.10 -29.41 25.01
C PRO A 28 -6.79 -30.74 24.33
N GLY A 29 -7.79 -31.37 23.72
CA GLY A 29 -7.56 -32.60 22.96
C GLY A 29 -6.51 -32.34 21.88
N ARG A 30 -5.63 -33.32 21.58
CA ARG A 30 -4.61 -33.23 20.51
C ARG A 30 -5.15 -32.63 19.19
N ARG A 31 -6.45 -32.82 18.91
CA ARG A 31 -7.16 -32.25 17.76
C ARG A 31 -7.28 -30.72 17.81
N LEU A 32 -7.51 -30.12 18.99
CA LEU A 32 -7.60 -28.67 19.15
C LEU A 32 -6.27 -27.99 18.85
N HIS A 33 -5.17 -28.53 19.36
CA HIS A 33 -3.82 -28.05 19.05
C HIS A 33 -3.44 -28.25 17.59
N ALA A 34 -3.89 -29.34 16.95
CA ALA A 34 -3.66 -29.55 15.52
C ALA A 34 -4.41 -28.51 14.67
N VAL A 35 -5.67 -28.20 15.01
CA VAL A 35 -6.45 -27.16 14.33
C VAL A 35 -5.84 -25.78 14.55
N GLU A 36 -5.45 -25.45 15.78
CA GLU A 36 -4.76 -24.21 16.11
C GLU A 36 -3.46 -24.04 15.32
N GLY A 37 -2.64 -25.09 15.24
CA GLY A 37 -1.42 -25.10 14.43
C GLY A 37 -1.68 -24.88 12.94
N ILE A 38 -2.70 -25.54 12.37
CA ILE A 38 -3.09 -25.35 10.96
C ILE A 38 -3.55 -23.91 10.71
N VAL A 39 -4.36 -23.34 11.61
CA VAL A 39 -4.82 -21.95 11.50
C VAL A 39 -3.64 -20.98 11.53
N LEU A 40 -2.69 -21.16 12.46
CA LEU A 40 -1.49 -20.33 12.54
C LEU A 40 -0.63 -20.42 11.29
N ILE A 41 -0.47 -21.62 10.71
CA ILE A 41 0.26 -21.82 9.45
C ILE A 41 -0.44 -21.09 8.30
N VAL A 42 -1.76 -21.23 8.18
CA VAL A 42 -2.53 -20.56 7.11
C VAL A 42 -2.46 -19.04 7.25
N VAL A 43 -2.61 -18.51 8.47
CA VAL A 43 -2.46 -17.07 8.75
C VAL A 43 -1.05 -16.59 8.40
N GLY A 44 -0.02 -17.33 8.80
CA GLY A 44 1.38 -17.03 8.46
C GLY A 44 1.62 -16.98 6.95
N LEU A 45 1.08 -17.93 6.19
CA LEU A 45 1.16 -17.96 4.73
C LEU A 45 0.45 -16.77 4.08
N LEU A 46 -0.75 -16.42 4.54
CA LEU A 46 -1.51 -15.28 4.03
C LEU A 46 -0.78 -13.95 4.30
N LEU A 47 -0.25 -13.78 5.50
CA LEU A 47 0.54 -12.61 5.88
C LEU A 47 1.83 -12.54 5.04
N GLY A 48 2.55 -13.65 4.89
CA GLY A 48 3.75 -13.70 4.06
C GLY A 48 3.48 -13.32 2.61
N ALA A 49 2.42 -13.86 2.01
CA ALA A 49 2.01 -13.51 0.65
C ALA A 49 1.61 -12.03 0.53
N ALA A 50 0.91 -11.48 1.52
CA ALA A 50 0.55 -10.06 1.55
C ALA A 50 1.80 -9.16 1.61
N VAL A 51 2.75 -9.48 2.48
CA VAL A 51 4.02 -8.74 2.60
C VAL A 51 4.81 -8.76 1.30
N ILE A 52 4.97 -9.94 0.66
CA ILE A 52 5.66 -10.05 -0.63
C ILE A 52 4.97 -9.17 -1.69
N ARG A 53 3.63 -9.18 -1.72
CA ARG A 53 2.85 -8.36 -2.66
C ARG A 53 3.05 -6.87 -2.42
N ASP A 54 3.07 -6.44 -1.16
CA ASP A 54 3.26 -5.04 -0.82
C ASP A 54 4.69 -4.57 -1.09
N VAL A 55 5.70 -5.40 -0.79
CA VAL A 55 7.10 -5.13 -1.14
C VAL A 55 7.27 -5.05 -2.66
N ALA A 56 6.72 -6.00 -3.42
CA ALA A 56 6.81 -6.01 -4.88
C ALA A 56 6.17 -4.75 -5.50
N ARG A 57 5.03 -4.30 -4.96
CA ARG A 57 4.40 -3.04 -5.35
C ARG A 57 5.30 -1.86 -5.05
N HIS A 58 5.90 -1.80 -3.86
CA HIS A 58 6.77 -0.71 -3.45
C HIS A 58 8.02 -0.61 -4.33
N VAL A 59 8.69 -1.74 -4.58
CA VAL A 59 9.86 -1.84 -5.46
C VAL A 59 9.50 -1.44 -6.89
N GLY A 60 8.33 -1.85 -7.38
CA GLY A 60 7.85 -1.45 -8.71
C GLY A 60 7.63 0.06 -8.84
N ILE A 61 7.11 0.71 -7.79
CA ILE A 61 6.91 2.17 -7.75
C ILE A 61 8.25 2.90 -7.74
N GLU A 62 9.21 2.43 -6.92
CA GLU A 62 10.53 3.06 -6.82
C GLU A 62 11.32 2.96 -8.14
N LYS A 63 11.37 1.76 -8.74
CA LYS A 63 12.02 1.56 -10.05
C LYS A 63 11.42 2.46 -11.12
N ARG A 64 10.09 2.57 -11.16
CA ARG A 64 9.38 3.46 -12.09
C ARG A 64 9.75 4.92 -11.86
N ALA A 65 9.79 5.38 -10.62
CA ALA A 65 10.19 6.74 -10.28
C ALA A 65 11.63 7.07 -10.74
N ILE A 66 12.56 6.11 -10.62
CA ILE A 66 13.95 6.29 -11.08
C ILE A 66 13.99 6.44 -12.60
N VAL A 67 13.32 5.55 -13.34
CA VAL A 67 13.29 5.59 -14.81
C VAL A 67 12.58 6.84 -15.31
N ASP A 68 11.52 7.28 -14.65
CA ASP A 68 10.80 8.50 -14.99
C ASP A 68 11.69 9.74 -14.84
N ARG A 69 12.46 9.84 -13.75
CA ARG A 69 13.45 10.92 -13.57
C ARG A 69 14.52 10.88 -14.65
N HIS A 70 15.03 9.70 -14.96
CA HIS A 70 16.05 9.53 -16.01
C HIS A 70 15.52 9.94 -17.38
N THR A 71 14.29 9.53 -17.70
CA THR A 71 13.58 9.90 -18.93
C THR A 71 13.36 11.40 -19.04
N PHE A 72 12.92 12.05 -17.95
CA PHE A 72 12.74 13.49 -17.93
C PHE A 72 14.07 14.21 -18.19
N ARG A 73 15.15 13.83 -17.50
CA ARG A 73 16.49 14.43 -17.67
C ARG A 73 17.03 14.26 -19.08
N ALA A 74 16.82 13.08 -19.68
CA ALA A 74 17.19 12.81 -21.05
C ALA A 74 16.41 13.71 -22.02
N TYR A 75 15.10 13.85 -21.82
CA TYR A 75 14.23 14.68 -22.65
C TYR A 75 14.59 16.18 -22.58
N VAL A 76 14.87 16.71 -21.39
CA VAL A 76 15.26 18.12 -21.25
C VAL A 76 16.75 18.38 -21.51
N HIS A 77 17.53 17.33 -21.83
CA HIS A 77 18.99 17.39 -21.99
C HIS A 77 19.72 18.03 -20.79
N ARG A 78 19.22 17.81 -19.56
CA ARG A 78 19.76 18.36 -18.31
C ARG A 78 19.96 17.25 -17.26
N PRO A 79 21.09 16.53 -17.29
CA PRO A 79 21.32 15.38 -16.41
C PRO A 79 21.45 15.75 -14.93
N LYS A 80 21.92 16.97 -14.61
CA LYS A 80 22.12 17.46 -13.24
C LYS A 80 20.86 18.06 -12.59
N LEU A 81 19.69 17.97 -13.24
CA LEU A 81 18.46 18.54 -12.69
C LEU A 81 18.00 17.77 -11.44
N LYS A 82 18.02 18.46 -10.28
CA LYS A 82 17.66 17.88 -8.98
C LYS A 82 16.15 17.96 -8.68
N LYS A 83 15.47 19.02 -9.13
CA LYS A 83 14.06 19.29 -8.82
C LYS A 83 13.13 18.69 -9.89
N ILE A 84 12.77 17.42 -9.69
CA ILE A 84 11.79 16.70 -10.52
C ILE A 84 10.72 16.12 -9.59
N ALA A 85 9.49 16.61 -9.74
CA ALA A 85 8.32 16.12 -9.04
C ALA A 85 7.62 15.06 -9.90
N ILE A 86 7.51 13.84 -9.36
CA ILE A 86 6.77 12.75 -10.01
C ILE A 86 5.40 12.72 -9.34
N ALA A 87 4.34 12.93 -10.13
CA ALA A 87 3.00 12.73 -9.62
C ALA A 87 2.70 11.21 -9.67
N PRO A 88 2.27 10.60 -8.56
CA PRO A 88 1.87 9.20 -8.59
C PRO A 88 0.70 9.03 -9.58
N PRO A 89 0.66 7.93 -10.34
CA PRO A 89 -0.42 7.67 -11.28
C PRO A 89 -1.74 7.62 -10.51
N LYS A 90 -2.72 8.44 -10.91
CA LYS A 90 -4.12 8.19 -10.53
C LYS A 90 -4.56 6.94 -11.31
N ARG A 91 -5.32 6.02 -10.71
CA ARG A 91 -5.73 4.76 -11.34
C ARG A 91 -6.15 4.96 -12.80
N GLY A 92 -5.52 4.20 -13.71
CA GLY A 92 -5.83 4.24 -15.15
C GLY A 92 -5.25 5.42 -15.94
N THR A 93 -4.48 6.33 -15.31
CA THR A 93 -3.89 7.48 -16.01
C THR A 93 -2.40 7.30 -16.34
N VAL A 94 -2.00 7.92 -17.45
CA VAL A 94 -0.62 8.07 -17.91
C VAL A 94 0.23 8.70 -16.80
N ASP A 95 1.46 8.23 -16.60
CA ASP A 95 2.30 8.84 -15.56
C ASP A 95 2.66 10.25 -15.95
N LYS A 96 2.65 11.14 -14.97
CA LYS A 96 2.95 12.54 -15.18
C LYS A 96 4.15 12.93 -14.34
N VAL A 97 5.16 13.47 -15.00
CA VAL A 97 6.40 13.92 -14.37
C VAL A 97 6.61 15.37 -14.70
N CYS A 98 6.69 16.20 -13.67
CA CYS A 98 6.90 17.64 -13.81
C CYS A 98 8.28 18.02 -13.26
N GLY A 99 9.03 18.80 -14.01
CA GLY A 99 10.32 19.34 -13.57
C GLY A 99 10.54 20.73 -14.12
N GLN A 100 11.61 21.38 -13.67
CA GLN A 100 12.00 22.66 -14.26
C GLN A 100 12.32 22.48 -15.75
N SER A 101 11.83 23.39 -16.60
CA SER A 101 12.12 23.34 -18.03
C SER A 101 13.58 23.71 -18.32
N ALA A 102 14.13 23.21 -19.42
CA ALA A 102 15.40 23.68 -19.95
C ALA A 102 15.34 25.13 -20.46
N SER A 103 14.17 25.57 -20.92
CA SER A 103 13.96 26.84 -21.61
C SER A 103 13.73 28.06 -20.69
N GLY A 104 13.70 27.90 -19.36
CA GLY A 104 13.61 29.08 -18.48
C GLY A 104 13.49 28.77 -17.00
N ALA A 105 14.04 29.68 -16.18
CA ALA A 105 14.10 29.53 -14.72
C ALA A 105 12.72 29.54 -14.05
N HIS A 106 11.72 30.19 -14.66
CA HIS A 106 10.40 30.45 -14.06
C HIS A 106 9.28 29.49 -14.51
N GLN A 107 9.61 28.50 -15.33
CA GLN A 107 8.63 27.57 -15.88
C GLN A 107 8.98 26.11 -15.59
N ARG A 108 7.94 25.31 -15.40
CA ARG A 108 8.02 23.86 -15.26
C ARG A 108 7.40 23.17 -16.47
N LEU A 109 8.05 22.11 -16.94
CA LEU A 109 7.59 21.23 -17.98
C LEU A 109 7.00 19.99 -17.32
N CYS A 110 5.77 19.63 -17.69
CA CYS A 110 5.10 18.40 -17.28
C CYS A 110 4.98 17.47 -18.47
N LEU A 111 5.56 16.28 -18.37
CA LEU A 111 5.55 15.24 -19.40
C LEU A 111 4.62 14.10 -19.01
N PHE A 112 3.92 13.57 -20.00
CA PHE A 112 3.17 12.33 -19.92
C PHE A 112 4.02 11.17 -20.43
N MET A 113 4.29 10.20 -19.56
CA MET A 113 5.12 9.04 -19.84
C MET A 113 4.25 7.80 -20.06
N GLY A 114 4.51 7.12 -21.16
CA GLY A 114 3.88 5.86 -21.51
C GLY A 114 4.88 4.70 -21.56
N GLY A 115 4.34 3.50 -21.60
CA GLY A 115 5.11 2.28 -21.79
C GLY A 115 5.73 1.71 -20.50
N PRO A 116 6.40 0.56 -20.63
CA PRO A 116 6.94 -0.19 -19.51
C PRO A 116 8.08 0.52 -18.78
N ALA A 117 8.14 0.35 -17.46
CA ALA A 117 9.18 0.94 -16.60
C ALA A 117 10.47 0.11 -16.50
N HIS A 118 10.56 -1.03 -17.18
CA HIS A 118 11.76 -1.89 -17.18
C HIS A 118 12.78 -1.51 -18.27
N VAL A 119 12.45 -0.59 -19.17
CA VAL A 119 13.37 -0.06 -20.18
C VAL A 119 14.16 1.11 -19.58
N ARG A 120 15.43 1.31 -19.98
CA ARG A 120 16.29 2.42 -19.50
C ARG A 120 15.64 3.81 -19.61
N LEU A 121 14.72 3.97 -20.56
CA LEU A 121 13.94 5.18 -20.81
C LEU A 121 12.50 4.80 -21.15
N ARG A 122 11.55 5.69 -20.81
CA ARG A 122 10.15 5.56 -21.17
C ARG A 122 9.78 6.47 -22.33
N GLN A 123 8.68 6.14 -23.00
CA GLN A 123 8.21 6.93 -24.12
C GLN A 123 7.50 8.19 -23.61
N VAL A 124 7.95 9.35 -24.06
CA VAL A 124 7.23 10.62 -23.83
C VAL A 124 6.09 10.71 -24.84
N ARG A 125 4.85 10.70 -24.36
CA ARG A 125 3.65 10.77 -25.19
C ARG A 125 3.15 12.19 -25.40
N GLY A 126 3.64 13.16 -24.65
CA GLY A 126 3.18 14.55 -24.72
C GLY A 126 3.50 15.31 -23.44
N GLY A 127 3.01 16.53 -23.34
CA GLY A 127 3.26 17.38 -22.19
C GLY A 127 2.71 18.78 -22.32
N TYR A 128 3.00 19.60 -21.32
CA TYR A 128 2.62 21.00 -21.26
C TYR A 128 3.56 21.78 -20.34
N TYR A 129 3.57 23.09 -20.50
CA TYR A 129 4.27 24.03 -19.64
C TYR A 129 3.32 24.64 -18.61
N LEU A 130 3.90 25.04 -17.48
CA LEU A 130 3.17 25.58 -16.34
C LEU A 130 4.13 26.49 -15.54
N PRO A 131 3.65 27.51 -14.79
CA PRO A 131 4.53 28.35 -14.00
C PRO A 131 5.08 27.57 -12.82
N LEU A 132 6.30 27.88 -12.40
CA LEU A 132 6.99 27.15 -11.33
C LEU A 132 6.21 27.16 -10.00
N LEU A 133 5.57 28.29 -9.67
CA LEU A 133 4.89 28.51 -8.39
C LEU A 133 3.36 28.31 -8.43
N LYS A 134 2.77 28.13 -9.61
CA LYS A 134 1.31 28.00 -9.72
C LYS A 134 0.90 26.54 -9.59
N PRO A 135 -0.26 26.24 -8.98
CA PRO A 135 -0.77 24.88 -8.90
C PRO A 135 -1.09 24.34 -10.29
N ASP A 136 -1.10 23.02 -10.42
CA ASP A 136 -1.39 22.35 -11.69
C ASP A 136 -2.88 22.35 -12.01
N ARG A 137 -3.35 23.49 -12.55
CA ARG A 137 -4.74 23.71 -13.00
C ARG A 137 -4.75 24.03 -14.49
N TYR A 138 -5.79 23.57 -15.18
CA TYR A 138 -6.01 23.74 -16.62
C TYR A 138 -5.72 25.16 -17.12
N ARG A 139 -6.24 26.20 -16.44
CA ARG A 139 -6.06 27.62 -16.81
C ARG A 139 -4.62 28.14 -16.83
N PHE A 140 -3.69 27.42 -16.18
CA PHE A 140 -2.28 27.82 -16.10
C PHE A 140 -1.39 27.00 -17.03
N ARG A 141 -1.94 26.02 -17.76
CA ARG A 141 -1.19 25.16 -18.67
C ARG A 141 -1.10 25.82 -20.04
N TRP A 142 0.06 25.79 -20.69
CA TRP A 142 0.23 26.26 -22.07
C TRP A 142 1.22 25.38 -22.85
N GLY A 143 1.35 25.63 -24.15
CA GLY A 143 2.34 24.96 -25.01
C GLY A 143 2.17 23.44 -25.00
N CYS A 144 0.94 22.99 -25.17
CA CYS A 144 0.57 21.59 -25.00
C CYS A 144 0.82 20.80 -26.28
N PHE A 145 1.32 19.58 -26.13
CA PHE A 145 1.72 18.75 -27.26
C PHE A 145 1.45 17.26 -27.00
N GLY A 146 1.38 16.49 -28.10
CA GLY A 146 1.10 15.06 -28.06
C GLY A 146 -0.21 14.72 -27.35
N SER A 147 -0.19 13.69 -26.50
CA SER A 147 -1.32 13.24 -25.68
C SER A 147 -1.96 14.34 -24.82
N ALA A 148 -1.20 15.35 -24.38
CA ALA A 148 -1.76 16.47 -23.63
C ALA A 148 -2.75 17.28 -24.47
N LEU A 149 -2.41 17.50 -25.73
CA LEU A 149 -3.25 18.20 -26.69
C LEU A 149 -4.42 17.32 -27.13
N ALA A 150 -4.16 16.04 -27.46
CA ALA A 150 -5.17 15.10 -27.95
C ALA A 150 -6.29 14.81 -26.93
N HIS A 151 -5.99 14.85 -25.64
CA HIS A 151 -6.96 14.60 -24.57
C HIS A 151 -7.47 15.89 -23.91
N HIS A 152 -7.27 17.05 -24.53
CA HIS A 152 -7.67 18.35 -23.98
C HIS A 152 -7.21 18.56 -22.53
N LEU A 153 -6.00 18.09 -22.20
CA LEU A 153 -5.43 18.18 -20.85
C LEU A 153 -4.92 19.59 -20.53
N CYS A 154 -5.07 20.52 -21.46
CA CYS A 154 -4.80 21.93 -21.25
C CYS A 154 -6.12 22.69 -21.25
N GLY A 155 -6.18 23.81 -20.53
CA GLY A 155 -7.38 24.66 -20.56
C GLY A 155 -7.73 24.99 -22.02
N ALA A 156 -8.99 25.39 -22.25
CA ALA A 156 -9.52 25.72 -23.57
C ALA A 156 -8.44 26.36 -24.43
N PRO A 157 -8.23 25.89 -25.68
CA PRO A 157 -7.12 26.32 -26.51
C PRO A 157 -7.08 27.84 -26.41
N ALA A 158 -6.01 28.38 -25.81
CA ALA A 158 -5.80 29.81 -25.84
C ALA A 158 -5.95 30.16 -27.31
N GLY A 159 -6.98 30.95 -27.62
CA GLY A 159 -7.32 31.29 -28.98
C GLY A 159 -6.04 31.60 -29.71
N ARG A 160 -5.92 31.03 -30.92
CA ARG A 160 -5.00 31.59 -31.90
C ARG A 160 -5.13 33.12 -31.83
N PRO A 161 -4.02 33.86 -31.92
CA PRO A 161 -4.16 35.28 -32.24
C PRO A 161 -5.08 35.47 -33.44
#